data_AF-A0A5J6J109-F1
#
_entry.id   AF-A0A5J6J109-F1
#
_cell.length_a   1.000
_cell.length_b   1.000
_cell.length_c   1.000
_cell.angle_alpha   90.00
_cell.angle_beta   90.00
_cell.angle_gamma   90.00
#
_symmetry.space_group_name_H-M   'P 1'
#
loop_
_entity.id
_entity.type
_entity.pdbx_description
1 polymer ?
#
loop_
_entity_poly.entity_id
_entity_poly.type
_entity_poly.pdbx_seq_one_letter_code
_entity_poly.pdbx_strand_id
1 'polypeptide(L)'
;MRYDSITEVIGNTPLVRIDPAVHGLRHIDLYAKLEMLNPFGSVKDRAAWNMARSRLPGARERGETVVELSSGNTAKALAVIAGMHGLSFKSVTNRMRIPEVKDLLLLLGAEIEELPGRSECLDPTDTEDPLTLFHQRLNESGTAHLHTDQYFNALNTAAHEAGTGPEIVADLDGRAPDWFLACVGTAGSSTGVARALRAHDPAVRVIGLVGEKSDFIPGIRNIDEVHEVGLFDPATYDTIESVGADDALDGMLTLVRRCGILAGPTGGAAYHGAVRHLRSFDAELRERRTAVFIVCDRVESYLGYVKQRRPELLGRPPARNSVSALSGAEVRAAQVIEVADAQKWIAAERPLVIDLRSSFAYAALHIDGSVNIVDELFDELVRGGLPFGKRQPVLLACPVGEQSARYAALLTRMGHPDVRSLAGGIIAWRDAGAPLVRD
;
A
#
# COMPACT_ATOMS: atom_id res chain seq x y z
N MET A 1 -1.01 -0.97 35.63
CA MET A 1 -0.58 -2.31 35.18
C MET A 1 0.94 -2.33 35.17
N ARG A 2 1.56 -3.47 35.48
CA ARG A 2 3.02 -3.68 35.46
C ARG A 2 3.32 -4.85 34.53
N TYR A 3 4.34 -4.70 33.69
CA TYR A 3 4.80 -5.67 32.70
C TYR A 3 6.32 -5.83 32.83
N ASP A 4 6.86 -7.00 32.49
CA ASP A 4 8.29 -7.28 32.58
C ASP A 4 9.02 -7.08 31.25
N SER A 5 8.28 -7.12 30.13
CA SER A 5 8.76 -6.81 28.78
C SER A 5 7.79 -5.90 28.02
N ILE A 6 8.33 -5.03 27.17
CA ILE A 6 7.53 -4.21 26.24
C ILE A 6 6.76 -5.08 25.22
N THR A 7 7.19 -6.32 24.95
CA THR A 7 6.44 -7.22 24.07
C THR A 7 5.16 -7.78 24.71
N GLU A 8 5.00 -7.70 26.03
CA GLU A 8 3.77 -8.11 26.74
C GLU A 8 2.61 -7.12 26.54
N VAL A 9 2.91 -5.89 26.12
CA VAL A 9 1.90 -4.88 25.78
C VAL A 9 1.60 -4.81 24.28
N ILE A 10 2.11 -5.77 23.49
CA ILE A 10 1.65 -5.97 22.11
C ILE A 10 0.25 -6.57 22.16
N GLY A 11 -0.71 -5.87 21.57
CA GLY A 11 -2.12 -6.22 21.56
C GLY A 11 -2.92 -5.61 22.69
N ASN A 12 -4.11 -6.18 22.95
CA ASN A 12 -5.13 -5.61 23.84
C ASN A 12 -5.39 -4.11 23.53
N THR A 13 -5.47 -3.79 22.24
CA THR A 13 -5.61 -2.41 21.79
C THR A 13 -7.06 -1.95 21.94
N PRO A 14 -7.35 -0.67 22.21
CA PRO A 14 -8.71 -0.20 22.38
C PRO A 14 -9.59 -0.37 21.12
N LEU A 15 -10.86 -0.72 21.33
CA LEU A 15 -11.93 -0.60 20.34
C LEU A 15 -12.75 0.66 20.64
N VAL A 16 -12.72 1.65 19.75
CA VAL A 16 -13.32 2.98 19.98
C VAL A 16 -14.46 3.23 19.01
N ARG A 17 -15.64 3.56 19.53
CA ARG A 17 -16.79 3.96 18.72
C ARG A 17 -16.56 5.34 18.08
N ILE A 18 -16.80 5.46 16.79
CA ILE A 18 -16.81 6.75 16.09
C ILE A 18 -18.17 7.42 16.29
N ASP A 19 -18.18 8.72 16.56
CA ASP A 19 -19.41 9.48 16.78
C ASP A 19 -20.29 9.47 15.50
N PRO A 20 -21.59 9.09 15.60
CA PRO A 20 -22.53 9.16 14.49
C PRO A 20 -22.65 10.53 13.81
N ALA A 21 -22.43 11.64 14.52
CA ALA A 21 -22.39 12.98 13.94
C ALA A 21 -21.16 13.20 13.04
N VAL A 22 -20.14 12.36 13.16
CA VAL A 22 -18.94 12.40 12.30
C VAL A 22 -19.17 11.60 11.01
N HIS A 23 -19.63 10.35 11.12
CA HIS A 23 -19.76 9.45 9.97
C HIS A 23 -21.14 9.48 9.27
N GLY A 24 -22.19 9.93 9.96
CA GLY A 24 -23.53 10.12 9.39
C GLY A 24 -24.34 8.84 9.12
N LEU A 25 -23.90 7.68 9.63
CA LEU A 25 -24.67 6.43 9.57
C LEU A 25 -25.65 6.41 10.75
N ARG A 26 -26.92 6.08 10.50
CA ARG A 26 -28.00 6.19 11.49
C ARG A 26 -28.21 4.89 12.26
N HIS A 27 -28.08 3.76 11.59
CA HIS A 27 -28.39 2.42 12.08
C HIS A 27 -27.15 1.57 12.31
N ILE A 28 -25.95 2.07 11.99
CA ILE A 28 -24.70 1.33 12.19
C ILE A 28 -23.82 1.99 13.25
N ASP A 29 -23.44 1.22 14.25
CA ASP A 29 -22.40 1.59 15.21
C ASP A 29 -21.03 1.23 14.62
N LEU A 30 -20.26 2.25 14.23
CA LEU A 30 -18.94 2.09 13.61
C LEU A 30 -17.84 2.19 14.66
N TYR A 31 -17.00 1.16 14.76
CA TYR A 31 -15.88 1.08 15.70
C TYR A 31 -14.53 1.02 14.99
N ALA A 32 -13.54 1.68 15.58
CA ALA A 32 -12.14 1.67 15.17
C ALA A 32 -11.31 0.81 16.13
N LYS A 33 -10.69 -0.26 15.65
CA LYS A 33 -9.69 -1.04 16.40
C LYS A 33 -8.34 -0.33 16.31
N LEU A 34 -7.87 0.24 17.42
CA LEU A 34 -6.73 1.17 17.45
C LEU A 34 -5.38 0.47 17.53
N GLU A 35 -5.05 -0.30 16.49
CA GLU A 35 -3.76 -1.00 16.37
C GLU A 35 -2.54 -0.06 16.32
N MET A 36 -2.74 1.22 16.04
CA MET A 36 -1.73 2.27 16.20
C MET A 36 -1.20 2.43 17.63
N LEU A 37 -1.89 1.87 18.63
CA LEU A 37 -1.53 1.92 20.05
C LEU A 37 -0.68 0.74 20.54
N ASN A 38 -0.31 -0.19 19.65
CA ASN A 38 0.77 -1.14 19.94
C ASN A 38 2.09 -0.37 20.26
N PRO A 39 3.03 -0.97 21.01
CA PRO A 39 4.18 -0.25 21.58
C PRO A 39 5.17 0.32 20.56
N PHE A 40 5.31 -0.30 19.40
CA PHE A 40 6.13 0.19 18.28
C PHE A 40 5.29 0.99 17.28
N GLY A 41 4.01 1.19 17.59
CA GLY A 41 3.13 2.18 16.96
C GLY A 41 2.35 1.65 15.76
N SER A 42 2.21 0.33 15.58
CA SER A 42 1.41 -0.21 14.48
C SER A 42 0.85 -1.61 14.69
N VAL A 43 -0.09 -2.01 13.83
CA VAL A 43 -0.61 -3.37 13.70
C VAL A 43 0.49 -4.42 13.42
N LYS A 44 1.63 -4.01 12.86
CA LYS A 44 2.70 -4.93 12.46
C LYS A 44 3.50 -5.46 13.64
N ASP A 45 3.38 -4.86 14.81
CA ASP A 45 4.01 -5.34 16.05
C ASP A 45 3.57 -6.78 16.36
N ARG A 46 2.27 -7.08 16.12
CA ARG A 46 1.70 -8.43 16.30
C ARG A 46 2.32 -9.44 15.37
N ALA A 47 2.32 -9.14 14.06
CA ALA A 47 2.84 -10.04 13.04
C ALA A 47 4.34 -10.25 13.22
N ALA A 48 5.12 -9.18 13.38
CA ALA A 48 6.56 -9.23 13.57
C ALA A 48 6.94 -10.07 14.80
N TRP A 49 6.29 -9.81 15.95
CA TRP A 49 6.55 -10.59 17.16
C TRP A 49 6.16 -12.06 17.00
N ASN A 50 4.98 -12.35 16.42
CA ASN A 50 4.54 -13.73 16.28
C ASN A 50 5.41 -14.55 15.31
N MET A 51 5.90 -13.93 14.23
CA MET A 51 6.79 -14.57 13.26
C MET A 51 8.21 -14.80 13.81
N ALA A 52 8.72 -13.88 14.65
CA ALA A 52 10.10 -13.92 15.10
C ALA A 52 10.31 -14.64 16.45
N ARG A 53 9.40 -14.47 17.42
CA ARG A 53 9.64 -14.75 18.86
C ARG A 53 10.28 -16.09 19.19
N SER A 54 9.85 -17.17 18.55
CA SER A 54 10.34 -18.53 18.83
C SER A 54 11.74 -18.78 18.28
N ARG A 55 12.16 -17.99 17.28
CA ARG A 55 13.45 -18.14 16.58
C ARG A 55 14.54 -17.22 17.14
N LEU A 56 14.17 -16.16 17.85
CA LEU A 56 15.11 -15.14 18.37
C LEU A 56 16.20 -15.71 19.30
N PRO A 57 15.92 -16.61 20.27
CA PRO A 57 16.99 -17.16 21.11
C PRO A 57 18.05 -17.91 20.31
N GLY A 58 17.63 -18.78 19.39
CA GLY A 58 18.55 -19.54 18.54
C GLY A 58 19.31 -18.64 17.55
N ALA A 59 18.66 -17.62 16.99
CA ALA A 59 19.33 -16.65 16.13
C ALA A 59 20.41 -15.89 16.88
N ARG A 60 20.16 -15.51 18.14
CA ARG A 60 21.13 -14.86 19.02
C ARG A 60 22.33 -15.75 19.31
N GLU A 61 22.12 -17.02 19.61
CA GLU A 61 23.20 -17.97 19.86
C GLU A 61 24.11 -18.16 18.64
N ARG A 62 23.54 -18.07 17.43
CA ARG A 62 24.27 -18.21 16.16
C ARG A 62 24.82 -16.89 15.61
N GLY A 63 24.52 -15.75 16.25
CA GLY A 63 24.90 -14.44 15.75
C GLY A 63 24.27 -14.08 14.40
N GLU A 64 23.05 -14.55 14.15
CA GLU A 64 22.32 -14.28 12.91
C GLU A 64 21.86 -12.82 12.79
N THR A 65 21.68 -12.37 11.55
CA THR A 65 21.01 -11.09 11.27
C THR A 65 19.54 -11.33 11.01
N VAL A 66 18.66 -10.52 11.59
CA VAL A 66 17.23 -10.52 11.23
C VAL A 66 17.07 -9.78 9.90
N VAL A 67 16.43 -10.41 8.92
CA VAL A 67 16.26 -9.84 7.58
C VAL A 67 14.78 -9.83 7.22
N GLU A 68 14.31 -8.75 6.60
CA GLU A 68 12.96 -8.68 6.05
C GLU A 68 12.92 -7.82 4.78
N LEU A 69 12.10 -8.26 3.82
CA LEU A 69 11.83 -7.55 2.58
C LEU A 69 10.70 -6.55 2.81
N SER A 70 11.05 -5.43 3.46
CA SER A 70 10.09 -4.40 3.85
C SER A 70 10.74 -3.04 4.04
N SER A 71 10.04 -2.00 3.59
CA SER A 71 10.38 -0.58 3.77
C SER A 71 9.52 0.14 4.82
N GLY A 72 8.68 -0.59 5.57
CA GLY A 72 7.57 -0.01 6.35
C GLY A 72 7.48 -0.47 7.80
N ASN A 73 6.24 -0.52 8.31
CA ASN A 73 5.97 -0.84 9.71
C ASN A 73 6.46 -2.22 10.18
N THR A 74 6.51 -3.22 9.29
CA THR A 74 7.08 -4.54 9.62
C THR A 74 8.58 -4.44 9.87
N ALA A 75 9.32 -3.74 9.00
CA ALA A 75 10.75 -3.48 9.21
C ALA A 75 10.99 -2.71 10.51
N LYS A 76 10.16 -1.70 10.81
CA LYS A 76 10.26 -0.94 12.07
C LYS A 76 10.11 -1.86 13.29
N ALA A 77 9.07 -2.70 13.31
CA ALA A 77 8.84 -3.61 14.43
C ALA A 77 9.96 -4.64 14.57
N LEU A 78 10.44 -5.22 13.46
CA LEU A 78 11.54 -6.18 13.47
C LEU A 78 12.88 -5.57 13.86
N ALA A 79 13.16 -4.32 13.46
CA ALA A 79 14.36 -3.60 13.89
C ALA A 79 14.39 -3.42 15.42
N VAL A 80 13.25 -3.01 16.02
CA VAL A 80 13.13 -2.90 17.48
C VAL A 80 13.31 -4.26 18.15
N ILE A 81 12.61 -5.30 17.66
CA ILE A 81 12.68 -6.65 18.22
C ILE A 81 14.12 -7.19 18.13
N ALA A 82 14.77 -7.10 16.96
CA ALA A 82 16.15 -7.54 16.78
C ALA A 82 17.11 -6.86 17.76
N GLY A 83 17.03 -5.51 17.86
CA GLY A 83 17.86 -4.74 18.79
C GLY A 83 17.66 -5.13 20.25
N MET A 84 16.41 -5.36 20.67
CA MET A 84 16.09 -5.85 22.03
C MET A 84 16.71 -7.22 22.33
N HIS A 85 16.96 -8.04 21.31
CA HIS A 85 17.58 -9.35 21.42
C HIS A 85 19.09 -9.34 21.11
N GLY A 86 19.70 -8.16 20.92
CA GLY A 86 21.12 -8.02 20.60
C GLY A 86 21.49 -8.53 19.21
N LEU A 87 20.54 -8.53 18.28
CA LEU A 87 20.70 -8.94 16.89
C LEU A 87 20.73 -7.72 15.97
N SER A 88 21.51 -7.79 14.88
CA SER A 88 21.43 -6.82 13.79
C SER A 88 20.15 -7.02 12.99
N PHE A 89 19.66 -5.93 12.38
CA PHE A 89 18.53 -5.97 11.47
C PHE A 89 18.89 -5.38 10.11
N LYS A 90 18.48 -6.06 9.04
CA LYS A 90 18.63 -5.61 7.66
C LYS A 90 17.28 -5.56 6.96
N SER A 91 16.90 -4.37 6.52
CA SER A 91 15.77 -4.13 5.63
C SER A 91 16.26 -4.19 4.19
N VAL A 92 15.58 -5.02 3.38
CA VAL A 92 15.81 -5.07 1.93
C VAL A 92 14.55 -4.58 1.23
N THR A 93 14.71 -3.67 0.28
CA THR A 93 13.59 -3.08 -0.46
C THR A 93 14.09 -2.57 -1.80
N ASN A 94 13.18 -2.32 -2.74
CA ASN A 94 13.56 -1.68 -4.00
C ASN A 94 13.68 -0.16 -3.83
N ARG A 95 12.83 0.44 -3.00
CA ARG A 95 12.93 1.85 -2.63
C ARG A 95 12.22 2.11 -1.30
N MET A 96 12.65 3.13 -0.57
CA MET A 96 11.92 3.68 0.57
C MET A 96 11.22 4.99 0.22
N ARG A 97 9.90 4.90 0.00
CA ARG A 97 9.05 6.03 -0.42
C ARG A 97 8.74 7.04 0.68
N ILE A 98 8.92 6.67 1.95
CA ILE A 98 8.61 7.51 3.11
C ILE A 98 9.91 7.87 3.84
N PRO A 99 10.45 9.09 3.64
CA PRO A 99 11.72 9.50 4.24
C PRO A 99 11.73 9.41 5.77
N GLU A 100 10.64 9.78 6.43
CA GLU A 100 10.55 9.70 7.89
C GLU A 100 10.64 8.25 8.40
N VAL A 101 10.19 7.26 7.63
CA VAL A 101 10.36 5.84 7.97
C VAL A 101 11.80 5.39 7.75
N LYS A 102 12.48 5.91 6.73
CA LYS A 102 13.92 5.67 6.49
C LYS A 102 14.78 6.17 7.64
N ASP A 103 14.58 7.41 8.03
CA ASP A 103 15.32 8.02 9.14
C ASP A 103 15.07 7.26 10.44
N LEU A 104 13.83 6.81 10.68
CA LEU A 104 13.49 6.00 11.84
C LEU A 104 14.18 4.64 11.82
N LEU A 105 14.23 3.95 10.68
CA LEU A 105 14.91 2.65 10.57
C LEU A 105 16.42 2.79 10.83
N LEU A 106 17.06 3.83 10.27
CA LEU A 106 18.47 4.13 10.54
C LEU A 106 18.71 4.45 12.03
N LEU A 107 17.82 5.21 12.66
CA LEU A 107 17.87 5.48 14.10
C LEU A 107 17.79 4.20 14.94
N LEU A 108 16.98 3.22 14.50
CA LEU A 108 16.84 1.92 15.15
C LEU A 108 18.03 0.97 14.88
N GLY A 109 19.05 1.42 14.12
CA GLY A 109 20.22 0.61 13.79
C GLY A 109 19.99 -0.37 12.64
N ALA A 110 18.97 -0.15 11.81
CA ALA A 110 18.75 -0.97 10.63
C ALA A 110 19.81 -0.70 9.55
N GLU A 111 20.36 -1.77 8.98
CA GLU A 111 20.99 -1.70 7.66
C GLU A 111 19.89 -1.67 6.59
N ILE A 112 20.04 -0.79 5.60
CA ILE A 112 19.08 -0.66 4.50
C ILE A 112 19.80 -1.00 3.21
N GLU A 113 19.30 -2.01 2.51
CA GLU A 113 19.72 -2.33 1.14
C GLU A 113 18.57 -1.97 0.18
N GLU A 114 18.79 -0.88 -0.57
CA GLU A 114 17.91 -0.49 -1.68
C GLU A 114 18.44 -1.13 -2.96
N LEU A 115 17.76 -2.16 -3.44
CA LEU A 115 18.09 -2.84 -4.70
C LEU A 115 17.49 -2.07 -5.88
N PRO A 116 18.17 -1.98 -7.03
CA PRO A 116 17.59 -1.44 -8.26
C PRO A 116 16.56 -2.43 -8.81
N GLY A 117 15.42 -2.51 -8.14
CA GLY A 117 14.32 -3.40 -8.49
C GLY A 117 13.09 -2.62 -8.96
N ARG A 118 12.20 -3.38 -9.59
CA ARG A 118 11.20 -2.89 -10.55
C ARG A 118 9.76 -2.81 -9.99
N SER A 119 9.49 -3.42 -8.82
CA SER A 119 8.21 -3.47 -8.09
C SER A 119 8.43 -3.51 -6.57
N GLU A 120 7.46 -3.16 -5.70
CA GLU A 120 7.61 -3.37 -4.23
C GLU A 120 7.21 -4.78 -3.74
N CYS A 121 6.81 -5.66 -4.66
CA CYS A 121 6.48 -7.06 -4.38
C CYS A 121 7.59 -8.00 -4.86
N LEU A 122 7.63 -9.18 -4.24
CA LEU A 122 8.34 -10.33 -4.81
C LEU A 122 7.57 -10.80 -6.03
N ASP A 123 8.24 -10.84 -7.19
CA ASP A 123 7.67 -11.42 -8.39
C ASP A 123 8.01 -12.93 -8.39
N PRO A 124 7.04 -13.83 -8.17
CA PRO A 124 7.29 -15.27 -8.18
C PRO A 124 7.58 -15.81 -9.59
N THR A 125 7.40 -15.01 -10.64
CA THR A 125 7.60 -15.38 -12.05
C THR A 125 8.89 -14.82 -12.65
N ASP A 126 9.44 -13.73 -12.10
CA ASP A 126 10.78 -13.23 -12.43
C ASP A 126 11.80 -13.79 -11.44
N THR A 127 12.32 -14.98 -11.74
CA THR A 127 13.36 -15.61 -10.91
C THR A 127 14.68 -14.87 -10.92
N GLU A 128 14.86 -13.89 -11.83
CA GLU A 128 16.08 -13.11 -11.96
C GLU A 128 15.96 -11.70 -11.33
N ASP A 129 14.77 -11.30 -10.86
CA ASP A 129 14.59 -10.05 -10.13
C ASP A 129 15.49 -10.06 -8.87
N PRO A 130 16.26 -8.99 -8.60
CA PRO A 130 17.16 -8.94 -7.46
C PRO A 130 16.50 -9.23 -6.12
N LEU A 131 15.25 -8.80 -5.91
CA LEU A 131 14.50 -9.02 -4.68
C LEU A 131 14.06 -10.48 -4.57
N THR A 132 13.61 -11.10 -5.68
CA THR A 132 13.27 -12.53 -5.75
C THR A 132 14.48 -13.42 -5.53
N LEU A 133 15.62 -13.13 -6.18
CA LEU A 133 16.88 -13.83 -5.95
C LEU A 133 17.35 -13.70 -4.50
N PHE A 134 17.19 -12.52 -3.91
CA PHE A 134 17.55 -12.30 -2.51
C PHE A 134 16.63 -13.11 -1.58
N HIS A 135 15.33 -13.13 -1.82
CA HIS A 135 14.36 -13.95 -1.08
C HIS A 135 14.68 -15.45 -1.16
N GLN A 136 14.96 -15.96 -2.36
CA GLN A 136 15.36 -17.34 -2.56
C GLN A 136 16.60 -17.68 -1.73
N ARG A 137 17.64 -16.85 -1.81
CA ARG A 137 18.88 -17.03 -1.03
C ARG A 137 18.63 -16.99 0.47
N LEU A 138 17.80 -16.06 0.97
CA LEU A 138 17.47 -15.99 2.40
C LEU A 138 16.81 -17.26 2.92
N ASN A 139 16.09 -17.98 2.06
CA ASN A 139 15.36 -19.20 2.40
C ASN A 139 16.18 -20.49 2.18
N GLU A 140 17.41 -20.39 1.66
CA GLU A 140 18.33 -21.52 1.55
C GLU A 140 18.85 -21.97 2.93
N SER A 141 19.16 -23.28 3.04
CA SER A 141 19.68 -23.86 4.28
C SER A 141 21.12 -23.39 4.54
N GLY A 142 21.41 -22.94 5.76
CA GLY A 142 22.76 -22.55 6.18
C GLY A 142 23.10 -21.06 6.01
N THR A 143 22.12 -20.21 5.70
CA THR A 143 22.31 -18.76 5.77
C THR A 143 22.38 -18.27 7.22
N ALA A 144 23.15 -17.21 7.48
CA ALA A 144 23.27 -16.58 8.80
C ALA A 144 22.10 -15.60 9.07
N HIS A 145 20.89 -15.95 8.64
CA HIS A 145 19.75 -15.02 8.62
C HIS A 145 18.48 -15.61 9.26
N LEU A 146 17.84 -14.80 10.10
CA LEU A 146 16.45 -15.00 10.49
C LEU A 146 15.57 -14.17 9.55
N HIS A 147 15.06 -14.81 8.50
CA HIS A 147 14.07 -14.23 7.61
C HIS A 147 12.64 -14.57 8.10
N THR A 148 11.79 -13.55 8.27
CA THR A 148 10.40 -13.72 8.75
C THR A 148 9.39 -13.96 7.64
N ASP A 149 9.67 -13.53 6.41
CA ASP A 149 8.89 -13.79 5.20
C ASP A 149 7.41 -13.40 5.29
N GLN A 150 7.14 -12.13 5.61
CA GLN A 150 5.79 -11.67 5.97
C GLN A 150 4.69 -11.92 4.93
N TYR A 151 5.03 -12.14 3.66
CA TYR A 151 4.08 -12.35 2.57
C TYR A 151 3.62 -13.80 2.40
N PHE A 152 4.35 -14.75 3.00
CA PHE A 152 4.07 -16.19 2.89
C PHE A 152 3.97 -16.88 4.26
N ASN A 153 4.48 -16.27 5.32
CA ASN A 153 4.50 -16.86 6.64
C ASN A 153 3.12 -16.86 7.31
N ALA A 154 2.53 -18.05 7.49
CA ALA A 154 1.24 -18.22 8.16
C ALA A 154 1.19 -17.68 9.59
N LEU A 155 2.34 -17.50 10.27
CA LEU A 155 2.40 -16.86 11.58
C LEU A 155 2.00 -15.37 11.53
N ASN A 156 2.06 -14.72 10.37
CA ASN A 156 1.47 -13.38 10.19
C ASN A 156 -0.05 -13.44 10.41
N THR A 157 -0.75 -14.29 9.66
CA THR A 157 -2.20 -14.50 9.77
C THR A 157 -2.59 -14.99 11.17
N ALA A 158 -1.85 -15.94 11.73
CA ALA A 158 -2.11 -16.49 13.05
C ALA A 158 -2.03 -15.44 14.17
N ALA A 159 -1.20 -14.40 14.01
CA ALA A 159 -1.10 -13.32 15.00
C ALA A 159 -2.42 -12.55 15.17
N HIS A 160 -3.18 -12.43 14.08
CA HIS A 160 -4.44 -11.71 14.04
C HIS A 160 -5.63 -12.63 14.34
N GLU A 161 -5.55 -13.90 13.93
CA GLU A 161 -6.53 -14.93 14.25
C GLU A 161 -6.59 -15.25 15.75
N ALA A 162 -5.43 -15.30 16.42
CA ALA A 162 -5.35 -15.56 17.86
C ALA A 162 -5.31 -14.29 18.73
N GLY A 163 -5.19 -13.10 18.11
CA GLY A 163 -5.02 -11.82 18.80
C GLY A 163 -6.12 -10.82 18.45
N THR A 164 -5.93 -10.10 17.34
CA THR A 164 -6.81 -8.98 16.95
C THR A 164 -8.29 -9.37 16.84
N GLY A 165 -8.61 -10.52 16.22
CA GLY A 165 -9.99 -10.98 16.04
C GLY A 165 -10.70 -11.30 17.36
N PRO A 166 -10.13 -12.18 18.22
CA PRO A 166 -10.70 -12.47 19.54
C PRO A 166 -10.86 -11.23 20.43
N GLU A 167 -9.93 -10.28 20.37
CA GLU A 167 -10.07 -9.01 21.10
C GLU A 167 -11.28 -8.21 20.61
N ILE A 168 -11.53 -8.13 19.29
CA ILE A 168 -12.73 -7.46 18.75
C ILE A 168 -14.00 -8.12 19.28
N VAL A 169 -14.06 -9.45 19.31
CA VAL A 169 -15.23 -10.19 19.84
C VAL A 169 -15.42 -9.92 21.32
N ALA A 170 -14.33 -9.94 22.10
CA ALA A 170 -14.38 -9.65 23.54
C ALA A 170 -14.86 -8.21 23.82
N ASP A 171 -14.36 -7.24 23.05
CA ASP A 171 -14.72 -5.81 23.17
C ASP A 171 -16.17 -5.51 22.71
N LEU A 172 -16.81 -6.44 21.99
CA LEU A 172 -18.20 -6.36 21.53
C LEU A 172 -19.15 -7.26 22.34
N ASP A 173 -18.84 -7.44 23.63
CA ASP A 173 -19.62 -8.25 24.57
C ASP A 173 -19.76 -9.72 24.15
N GLY A 174 -18.70 -10.27 23.55
CA GLY A 174 -18.66 -11.65 23.08
C GLY A 174 -19.45 -11.88 21.79
N ARG A 175 -19.62 -10.85 20.94
CA ARG A 175 -20.27 -10.95 19.62
C ARG A 175 -19.35 -10.51 18.51
N ALA A 176 -19.46 -11.13 17.34
CA ALA A 176 -18.80 -10.63 16.13
C ALA A 176 -19.58 -9.42 15.55
N PRO A 177 -18.90 -8.49 14.86
CA PRO A 177 -19.58 -7.40 14.16
C PRO A 177 -20.26 -7.90 12.88
N ASP A 178 -21.33 -7.23 12.43
CA ASP A 178 -21.98 -7.57 11.16
C ASP A 178 -21.04 -7.30 9.96
N TRP A 179 -20.20 -6.26 10.04
CA TRP A 179 -19.17 -5.95 9.04
C TRP A 179 -17.77 -5.78 9.64
N PHE A 180 -16.78 -6.33 8.95
CA PHE A 180 -15.37 -6.09 9.20
C PHE A 180 -14.70 -5.52 7.94
N LEU A 181 -14.00 -4.40 8.09
CA LEU A 181 -13.34 -3.71 6.99
C LEU A 181 -11.85 -3.55 7.26
N ALA A 182 -11.03 -3.92 6.27
CA ALA A 182 -9.58 -3.82 6.40
C ALA A 182 -8.92 -3.47 5.08
N CYS A 183 -7.95 -2.55 5.16
CA CYS A 183 -7.03 -2.31 4.06
C CYS A 183 -6.11 -3.52 3.86
N VAL A 184 -5.85 -3.90 2.61
CA VAL A 184 -5.11 -5.11 2.27
C VAL A 184 -3.68 -4.74 1.86
N GLY A 185 -2.71 -5.22 2.64
CA GLY A 185 -1.28 -5.18 2.32
C GLY A 185 -0.76 -6.61 2.17
N THR A 186 -0.16 -7.16 3.24
CA THR A 186 0.26 -8.58 3.30
C THR A 186 -0.90 -9.57 3.44
N ALA A 187 -2.16 -9.11 3.46
CA ALA A 187 -3.38 -9.87 3.80
C ALA A 187 -3.42 -10.55 5.19
N GLY A 188 -2.33 -10.62 5.95
CA GLY A 188 -2.30 -11.31 7.25
C GLY A 188 -3.33 -10.80 8.26
N SER A 189 -3.47 -9.47 8.40
CA SER A 189 -4.44 -8.88 9.33
C SER A 189 -5.89 -9.09 8.89
N SER A 190 -6.19 -8.83 7.62
CA SER A 190 -7.54 -8.99 7.09
C SER A 190 -7.99 -10.46 7.11
N THR A 191 -7.14 -11.38 6.65
CA THR A 191 -7.43 -12.83 6.65
C THR A 191 -7.52 -13.39 8.06
N GLY A 192 -6.59 -13.05 8.96
CA GLY A 192 -6.58 -13.60 10.31
C GLY A 192 -7.78 -13.14 11.14
N VAL A 193 -8.11 -11.84 11.08
CA VAL A 193 -9.31 -11.33 11.76
C VAL A 193 -10.58 -11.93 11.14
N ALA A 194 -10.69 -11.97 9.80
CA ALA A 194 -11.86 -12.55 9.13
C ALA A 194 -12.12 -14.00 9.56
N ARG A 195 -11.07 -14.83 9.66
CA ARG A 195 -11.18 -16.22 10.15
C ARG A 195 -11.69 -16.29 11.58
N ALA A 196 -11.11 -15.50 12.48
CA ALA A 196 -11.53 -15.46 13.88
C ALA A 196 -12.99 -14.99 14.04
N LEU A 197 -13.38 -13.94 13.30
CA LEU A 197 -14.75 -13.42 13.36
C LEU A 197 -15.76 -14.42 12.77
N ARG A 198 -15.45 -15.06 11.62
CA ARG A 198 -16.35 -16.04 11.00
C ARG A 198 -16.41 -17.37 11.75
N ALA A 199 -15.37 -17.73 12.49
CA ALA A 199 -15.43 -18.86 13.42
C ALA A 199 -16.42 -18.59 14.56
N HIS A 200 -16.65 -17.32 14.90
CA HIS A 200 -17.63 -16.91 15.89
C HIS A 200 -19.03 -16.72 15.30
N ASP A 201 -19.14 -16.05 14.15
CA ASP A 201 -20.38 -15.90 13.39
C ASP A 201 -20.11 -15.97 11.88
N PRO A 202 -20.53 -17.03 11.16
CA PRO A 202 -20.27 -17.16 9.73
C PRO A 202 -20.98 -16.09 8.88
N ALA A 203 -21.93 -15.33 9.43
CA ALA A 203 -22.62 -14.24 8.74
C ALA A 203 -21.82 -12.93 8.64
N VAL A 204 -20.65 -12.84 9.31
CA VAL A 204 -19.78 -11.65 9.26
C VAL A 204 -19.37 -11.34 7.82
N ARG A 205 -19.68 -10.12 7.36
CA ARG A 205 -19.30 -9.62 6.04
C ARG A 205 -17.93 -8.94 6.09
N VAL A 206 -17.01 -9.38 5.25
CA VAL A 206 -15.62 -8.94 5.21
C VAL A 206 -15.36 -8.14 3.94
N ILE A 207 -14.97 -6.88 4.12
CA ILE A 207 -14.72 -5.95 3.02
C ILE A 207 -13.22 -5.64 2.95
N GLY A 208 -12.60 -5.98 1.83
CA GLY A 208 -11.20 -5.68 1.54
C GLY A 208 -11.07 -4.31 0.85
N LEU A 209 -10.17 -3.46 1.34
CA LEU A 209 -9.88 -2.17 0.72
C LEU A 209 -8.46 -2.19 0.12
N VAL A 210 -8.38 -2.03 -1.19
CA VAL A 210 -7.11 -1.97 -1.94
C VAL A 210 -6.88 -0.56 -2.47
N GLY A 211 -5.63 -0.22 -2.80
CA GLY A 211 -5.32 1.05 -3.47
C GLY A 211 -5.86 1.10 -4.90
N GLU A 212 -6.19 2.29 -5.39
CA GLU A 212 -6.35 2.50 -6.84
C GLU A 212 -5.05 2.18 -7.57
N LYS A 213 -5.14 1.59 -8.78
CA LYS A 213 -3.95 1.13 -9.54
C LYS A 213 -2.96 2.24 -9.88
N SER A 214 -3.45 3.46 -9.96
CA SER A 214 -2.71 4.67 -10.32
C SER A 214 -2.27 5.46 -9.10
N ASP A 215 -2.43 4.93 -7.88
CA ASP A 215 -2.21 5.65 -6.66
C ASP A 215 -1.39 4.85 -5.64
N PHE A 216 -0.76 5.58 -4.72
CA PHE A 216 0.07 5.02 -3.68
C PHE A 216 -0.44 5.49 -2.32
N ILE A 217 -0.85 4.54 -1.49
CA ILE A 217 -1.19 4.75 -0.08
C ILE A 217 -0.23 3.88 0.74
N PRO A 218 0.59 4.46 1.63
CA PRO A 218 1.58 3.69 2.37
C PRO A 218 0.96 2.52 3.12
N GLY A 219 1.40 1.29 2.85
CA GLY A 219 0.91 0.08 3.53
C GLY A 219 -0.38 -0.54 2.97
N ILE A 220 -0.94 -0.02 1.88
CA ILE A 220 -2.03 -0.64 1.11
C ILE A 220 -1.48 -1.01 -0.27
N ARG A 221 -1.83 -2.20 -0.74
CA ARG A 221 -1.52 -2.68 -2.09
C ARG A 221 -2.72 -2.48 -3.02
N ASN A 222 -2.48 -2.28 -4.31
CA ASN A 222 -3.55 -2.29 -5.31
C ASN A 222 -3.98 -3.73 -5.63
N ILE A 223 -5.06 -3.90 -6.40
CA ILE A 223 -5.62 -5.23 -6.69
C ILE A 223 -4.63 -6.17 -7.39
N ASP A 224 -3.79 -5.65 -8.29
CA ASP A 224 -2.83 -6.49 -9.03
C ASP A 224 -1.71 -6.95 -8.08
N GLU A 225 -1.21 -6.04 -7.23
CA GLU A 225 -0.16 -6.32 -6.25
C GLU A 225 -0.59 -7.30 -5.14
N VAL A 226 -1.84 -7.26 -4.67
CA VAL A 226 -2.29 -8.22 -3.63
C VAL A 226 -2.37 -9.65 -4.15
N HIS A 227 -2.55 -9.85 -5.46
CA HIS A 227 -2.52 -11.19 -6.05
C HIS A 227 -1.12 -11.83 -6.02
N GLU A 228 -0.08 -11.04 -5.81
CA GLU A 228 1.31 -11.51 -5.66
C GLU A 228 1.64 -11.92 -4.21
N VAL A 229 0.73 -11.65 -3.27
CA VAL A 229 0.93 -11.95 -1.84
C VAL A 229 0.44 -13.37 -1.53
N GLY A 230 1.33 -14.25 -1.08
CA GLY A 230 0.99 -15.65 -0.80
C GLY A 230 -0.08 -15.87 0.29
N LEU A 231 -0.24 -14.92 1.22
CA LEU A 231 -1.29 -14.96 2.24
C LEU A 231 -2.66 -14.44 1.75
N PHE A 232 -2.75 -13.86 0.56
CA PHE A 232 -3.98 -13.30 0.04
C PHE A 232 -4.87 -14.40 -0.54
N ASP A 233 -6.07 -14.53 0.02
CA ASP A 233 -7.12 -15.41 -0.49
C ASP A 233 -8.36 -14.56 -0.82
N PRO A 234 -8.70 -14.38 -2.12
CA PRO A 234 -9.89 -13.64 -2.52
C PRO A 234 -11.19 -14.13 -1.86
N ALA A 235 -11.30 -15.43 -1.55
CA ALA A 235 -12.49 -16.01 -0.92
C ALA A 235 -12.68 -15.55 0.54
N THR A 236 -11.66 -14.93 1.13
CA THR A 236 -11.78 -14.26 2.44
C THR A 236 -12.78 -13.11 2.39
N TYR A 237 -12.90 -12.41 1.26
CA TYR A 237 -13.62 -11.15 1.16
C TYR A 237 -14.96 -11.32 0.45
N ASP A 238 -16.04 -10.80 1.04
CA ASP A 238 -17.34 -10.70 0.38
C ASP A 238 -17.32 -9.63 -0.73
N THR A 239 -16.49 -8.60 -0.55
CA THR A 239 -16.30 -7.53 -1.53
C THR A 239 -14.89 -6.97 -1.39
N ILE A 240 -14.27 -6.63 -2.52
CA ILE A 240 -13.01 -5.89 -2.58
C ILE A 240 -13.26 -4.58 -3.32
N GLU A 241 -12.90 -3.46 -2.70
CA GLU A 241 -13.09 -2.13 -3.27
C GLU A 241 -11.78 -1.34 -3.30
N SER A 242 -11.64 -0.45 -4.28
CA SER A 242 -10.52 0.48 -4.36
C SER A 242 -10.76 1.76 -3.56
N VAL A 243 -9.68 2.32 -3.01
CA VAL A 243 -9.66 3.62 -2.33
C VAL A 243 -8.48 4.43 -2.86
N GLY A 244 -8.73 5.68 -3.25
CA GLY A 244 -7.71 6.63 -3.68
C GLY A 244 -6.99 7.31 -2.51
N ALA A 245 -5.82 7.89 -2.76
CA ALA A 245 -5.04 8.57 -1.73
C ALA A 245 -5.72 9.81 -1.17
N ASP A 246 -6.44 10.56 -2.00
CA ASP A 246 -7.17 11.75 -1.54
C ASP A 246 -8.29 11.37 -0.56
N ASP A 247 -9.05 10.31 -0.88
CA ASP A 247 -10.06 9.74 0.02
C ASP A 247 -9.43 9.25 1.34
N ALA A 248 -8.27 8.58 1.25
CA ALA A 248 -7.51 8.13 2.40
C ALA A 248 -7.06 9.30 3.28
N LEU A 249 -6.56 10.38 2.68
CA LEU A 249 -6.13 11.58 3.40
C LEU A 249 -7.31 12.34 4.00
N ASP A 250 -8.45 12.42 3.32
CA ASP A 250 -9.66 13.06 3.86
C ASP A 250 -10.24 12.25 5.04
N GLY A 251 -10.23 10.92 4.93
CA GLY A 251 -10.58 10.03 6.03
C GLY A 251 -9.62 10.17 7.22
N MET A 252 -8.31 10.25 6.95
CA MET A 252 -7.28 10.47 7.96
C MET A 252 -7.50 11.80 8.68
N LEU A 253 -7.75 12.89 7.95
CA LEU A 253 -8.04 14.21 8.52
C LEU A 253 -9.33 14.21 9.33
N THR A 254 -10.34 13.45 8.92
CA THR A 254 -11.58 13.28 9.69
C THR A 254 -11.29 12.62 11.04
N LEU A 255 -10.54 11.50 11.05
CA LEU A 255 -10.14 10.81 12.27
C LEU A 255 -9.30 11.73 13.19
N VAL A 256 -8.32 12.43 12.62
CA VAL A 256 -7.43 13.33 13.38
C VAL A 256 -8.19 14.52 13.96
N ARG A 257 -8.95 15.25 13.14
CA ARG A 257 -9.53 16.55 13.52
C ARG A 257 -10.90 16.45 14.18
N ARG A 258 -11.66 15.39 13.90
CA ARG A 258 -13.03 15.23 14.41
C ARG A 258 -13.17 14.12 15.44
N CYS A 259 -12.29 13.12 15.44
CA CYS A 259 -12.32 12.01 16.40
C CYS A 259 -11.17 12.06 17.43
N GLY A 260 -10.16 12.93 17.25
CA GLY A 260 -8.98 12.96 18.11
C GLY A 260 -8.07 11.73 17.97
N ILE A 261 -8.20 10.98 16.87
CA ILE A 261 -7.43 9.77 16.59
C ILE A 261 -6.31 10.12 15.62
N LEU A 262 -5.05 10.08 16.07
CA LEU A 262 -3.86 10.40 15.27
C LEU A 262 -3.51 9.29 14.26
N ALA A 263 -4.47 8.88 13.44
CA ALA A 263 -4.35 7.81 12.47
C ALA A 263 -3.45 8.18 11.28
N GLY A 264 -2.72 7.19 10.74
CA GLY A 264 -2.05 7.29 9.44
C GLY A 264 -3.02 7.16 8.24
N PRO A 265 -2.53 7.33 7.00
CA PRO A 265 -3.32 7.26 5.77
C PRO A 265 -4.10 5.94 5.63
N THR A 266 -3.54 4.82 6.10
CA THR A 266 -4.22 3.51 6.04
C THR A 266 -5.50 3.47 6.87
N GLY A 267 -5.48 4.03 8.08
CA GLY A 267 -6.66 4.16 8.93
C GLY A 267 -7.69 5.12 8.32
N GLY A 268 -7.20 6.17 7.64
CA GLY A 268 -8.04 7.07 6.85
C GLY A 268 -8.75 6.38 5.68
N ALA A 269 -8.03 5.57 4.91
CA ALA A 269 -8.60 4.76 3.84
C ALA A 269 -9.65 3.76 4.38
N ALA A 270 -9.34 3.10 5.51
CA ALA A 270 -10.25 2.16 6.15
C ALA A 270 -11.55 2.85 6.61
N TYR A 271 -11.43 4.02 7.24
CA TYR A 271 -12.58 4.81 7.66
C TYR A 271 -13.41 5.29 6.46
N HIS A 272 -12.76 5.89 5.45
CA HIS A 272 -13.46 6.41 4.27
C HIS A 272 -14.19 5.28 3.54
N GLY A 273 -13.47 4.18 3.25
CA GLY A 273 -14.03 3.00 2.61
C GLY A 273 -15.21 2.41 3.39
N ALA A 274 -15.11 2.34 4.73
CA ALA A 274 -16.20 1.90 5.59
C ALA A 274 -17.44 2.78 5.49
N VAL A 275 -17.29 4.09 5.64
CA VAL A 275 -18.43 5.01 5.56
C VAL A 275 -19.07 4.96 4.17
N ARG A 276 -18.26 4.89 3.11
CA ARG A 276 -18.76 4.79 1.72
C ARG A 276 -19.55 3.51 1.49
N HIS A 277 -18.97 2.35 1.83
CA HIS A 277 -19.59 1.04 1.64
C HIS A 277 -20.87 0.90 2.46
N LEU A 278 -20.82 1.26 3.74
CA LEU A 278 -21.93 1.04 4.68
C LEU A 278 -23.12 1.98 4.45
N ARG A 279 -22.93 3.11 3.78
CA ARG A 279 -24.00 4.10 3.57
C ARG A 279 -25.17 3.55 2.74
N SER A 280 -24.92 2.65 1.78
CA SER A 280 -25.99 2.01 1.01
C SER A 280 -26.80 1.06 1.90
N PHE A 281 -26.14 0.28 2.75
CA PHE A 281 -26.80 -0.67 3.66
C PHE A 281 -27.53 0.05 4.80
N ASP A 282 -26.96 1.12 5.37
CA ASP A 282 -27.54 1.87 6.48
C ASP A 282 -28.95 2.38 6.18
N ALA A 283 -29.22 2.75 4.92
CA ALA A 283 -30.52 3.23 4.47
C ALA A 283 -31.61 2.14 4.49
N GLU A 284 -31.23 0.87 4.39
CA GLU A 284 -32.14 -0.29 4.30
C GLU A 284 -32.36 -0.95 5.67
N LEU A 285 -31.49 -0.67 6.64
CA LEU A 285 -31.54 -1.28 7.96
C LEU A 285 -32.73 -0.78 8.79
N ARG A 286 -33.42 -1.73 9.42
CA ARG A 286 -34.48 -1.46 10.41
C ARG A 286 -34.02 -1.62 11.85
N GLU A 287 -32.88 -2.28 12.04
CA GLU A 287 -32.29 -2.60 13.33
C GLU A 287 -30.88 -2.05 13.40
N ARG A 288 -30.40 -1.81 14.63
CA ARG A 288 -29.02 -1.36 14.84
C ARG A 288 -28.04 -2.50 14.59
N ARG A 289 -26.96 -2.20 13.88
CA ARG A 289 -25.92 -3.16 13.48
C ARG A 289 -24.53 -2.61 13.83
N THR A 290 -23.51 -3.45 13.76
CA THR A 290 -22.15 -3.12 14.17
C THR A 290 -21.16 -3.31 13.02
N ALA A 291 -20.25 -2.36 12.85
CA ALA A 291 -19.14 -2.47 11.92
C ALA A 291 -17.81 -2.13 12.59
N VAL A 292 -16.73 -2.82 12.21
CA VAL A 292 -15.38 -2.59 12.74
C VAL A 292 -14.40 -2.35 11.59
N PHE A 293 -13.58 -1.31 11.69
CA PHE A 293 -12.42 -1.09 10.84
C PHE A 293 -11.13 -0.95 11.67
N ILE A 294 -9.97 -1.19 11.04
CA ILE A 294 -8.68 -1.12 11.73
C ILE A 294 -7.98 0.22 11.47
N VAL A 295 -7.48 0.86 12.54
CA VAL A 295 -6.55 1.99 12.45
C VAL A 295 -5.14 1.46 12.68
N CYS A 296 -4.42 1.22 11.58
CA CYS A 296 -3.21 0.41 11.59
C CYS A 296 -2.01 1.08 12.25
N ASP A 297 -1.86 2.40 12.15
CA ASP A 297 -0.68 3.14 12.56
C ASP A 297 -0.96 4.64 12.73
N ARG A 298 0.09 5.39 13.06
CA ARG A 298 0.00 6.80 13.45
C ARG A 298 0.43 7.77 12.35
N VAL A 299 -0.07 9.00 12.42
CA VAL A 299 0.12 10.05 11.40
C VAL A 299 1.56 10.55 11.27
N GLU A 300 2.37 10.49 12.33
CA GLU A 300 3.65 11.19 12.44
C GLU A 300 4.66 10.73 11.38
N SER A 301 4.70 9.42 11.09
CA SER A 301 5.57 8.85 10.05
C SER A 301 5.20 9.27 8.64
N TYR A 302 4.05 9.92 8.43
CA TYR A 302 3.50 10.25 7.12
C TYR A 302 3.50 11.74 6.81
N LEU A 303 4.17 12.57 7.60
CA LEU A 303 4.25 14.01 7.33
C LEU A 303 4.87 14.30 5.95
N GLY A 304 5.87 13.54 5.50
CA GLY A 304 6.45 13.63 4.15
C GLY A 304 5.42 13.40 3.06
N TYR A 305 4.66 12.32 3.21
CA TYR A 305 3.57 11.96 2.29
C TYR A 305 2.49 13.05 2.24
N VAL A 306 2.06 13.57 3.39
CA VAL A 306 1.10 14.69 3.47
C VAL A 306 1.67 15.96 2.84
N LYS A 307 2.95 16.31 3.07
CA LYS A 307 3.61 17.46 2.44
C LYS A 307 3.59 17.37 0.92
N GLN A 308 3.76 16.18 0.36
CA GLN A 308 3.78 15.97 -1.09
C GLN A 308 2.37 16.04 -1.69
N ARG A 309 1.39 15.40 -1.05
CA ARG A 309 0.03 15.23 -1.58
C ARG A 309 -0.88 16.43 -1.29
N ARG A 310 -0.77 16.99 -0.08
CA ARG A 310 -1.65 18.05 0.44
C ARG A 310 -0.84 19.18 1.11
N PRO A 311 0.09 19.83 0.36
CA PRO A 311 0.97 20.86 0.91
C PRO A 311 0.21 22.05 1.53
N GLU A 312 -1.00 22.34 1.06
CA GLU A 312 -1.86 23.41 1.56
C GLU A 312 -2.27 23.21 3.02
N LEU A 313 -2.37 21.96 3.50
CA LEU A 313 -2.66 21.66 4.91
C LEU A 313 -1.53 22.10 5.85
N LEU A 314 -0.34 22.32 5.30
CA LEU A 314 0.87 22.74 6.01
C LEU A 314 1.28 24.17 5.64
N GLY A 315 0.39 24.94 5.01
CA GLY A 315 0.67 26.31 4.57
C GLY A 315 1.75 26.40 3.50
N ARG A 316 1.97 25.34 2.72
CA ARG A 316 2.99 25.28 1.66
C ARG A 316 2.33 25.46 0.28
N PRO A 317 3.02 26.09 -0.68
CA PRO A 317 2.57 26.10 -2.06
C PRO A 317 2.59 24.67 -2.66
N PRO A 318 1.78 24.39 -3.69
CA PRO A 318 1.87 23.15 -4.45
C PRO A 318 3.30 22.92 -4.95
N ALA A 319 3.73 21.65 -4.97
CA ALA A 319 5.05 21.32 -5.49
C ALA A 319 5.16 21.73 -6.98
N ARG A 320 6.30 22.35 -7.34
CA ARG A 320 6.60 22.66 -8.75
C ARG A 320 6.61 21.36 -9.55
N ASN A 321 6.07 21.43 -10.78
CA ASN A 321 5.99 20.30 -11.69
C ASN A 321 5.37 19.05 -11.05
N SER A 322 4.22 19.20 -10.38
CA SER A 322 3.50 18.05 -9.82
C SER A 322 2.17 17.82 -10.54
N VAL A 323 1.84 16.54 -10.76
CA VAL A 323 0.55 16.12 -11.32
C VAL A 323 -0.61 16.50 -10.42
N SER A 324 -0.42 16.56 -9.09
CA SER A 324 -1.44 16.99 -8.13
C SER A 324 -1.78 18.48 -8.24
N ALA A 325 -0.91 19.27 -8.88
CA ALA A 325 -1.13 20.69 -9.11
C ALA A 325 -1.84 20.98 -10.44
N LEU A 326 -2.33 19.97 -11.16
CA LEU A 326 -3.10 20.14 -12.40
C LEU A 326 -4.59 20.27 -12.08
N SER A 327 -5.26 21.22 -12.74
CA SER A 327 -6.71 21.28 -12.75
C SER A 327 -7.30 20.14 -13.61
N GLY A 328 -8.54 19.73 -13.31
CA GLY A 328 -9.24 18.77 -14.16
C GLY A 328 -9.42 19.27 -15.61
N ALA A 329 -9.40 20.59 -15.83
CA ALA A 329 -9.42 21.17 -17.17
C ALA A 329 -8.09 20.96 -17.92
N GLU A 330 -6.95 21.13 -17.25
CA GLU A 330 -5.64 20.83 -17.81
C GLU A 330 -5.51 19.34 -18.16
N VAL A 331 -5.96 18.44 -17.29
CA VAL A 331 -5.92 17.00 -17.55
C VAL A 331 -6.80 16.61 -18.74
N ARG A 332 -8.00 17.18 -18.85
CA ARG A 332 -8.89 16.94 -20.02
C ARG A 332 -8.36 17.55 -21.32
N ALA A 333 -7.53 18.59 -21.24
CA ALA A 333 -6.89 19.21 -22.39
C ALA A 333 -5.59 18.51 -22.82
N ALA A 334 -5.13 17.48 -22.08
CA ALA A 334 -4.00 16.66 -22.47
C ALA A 334 -4.22 16.11 -23.88
N GLN A 335 -3.17 16.12 -24.71
CA GLN A 335 -3.26 15.47 -26.01
C GLN A 335 -3.36 13.96 -25.80
N VAL A 336 -4.44 13.38 -26.30
CA VAL A 336 -4.69 11.94 -26.27
C VAL A 336 -4.67 11.43 -27.72
N ILE A 337 -4.06 10.27 -27.93
CA ILE A 337 -3.98 9.63 -29.25
C ILE A 337 -4.61 8.24 -29.21
N GLU A 338 -5.51 7.96 -30.15
CA GLU A 338 -6.15 6.66 -30.32
C GLU A 338 -5.16 5.61 -30.82
N VAL A 339 -5.39 4.34 -30.48
CA VAL A 339 -4.46 3.22 -30.77
C VAL A 339 -4.03 3.19 -32.25
N ALA A 340 -5.00 3.27 -33.18
CA ALA A 340 -4.71 3.19 -34.61
C ALA A 340 -3.82 4.35 -35.11
N ASP A 341 -4.00 5.55 -34.56
CA ASP A 341 -3.19 6.71 -34.93
C ASP A 341 -1.85 6.71 -34.21
N ALA A 342 -1.78 6.16 -32.99
CA ALA A 342 -0.54 5.92 -32.28
C ALA A 342 0.37 4.96 -33.05
N GLN A 343 -0.16 3.87 -33.62
CA GLN A 343 0.62 2.95 -34.46
C GLN A 343 1.22 3.66 -35.69
N LYS A 344 0.42 4.48 -36.39
CA LYS A 344 0.90 5.27 -37.54
C LYS A 344 1.98 6.26 -37.12
N TRP A 345 1.77 6.94 -36.00
CA TRP A 345 2.70 7.93 -35.47
C TRP A 345 4.02 7.30 -35.04
N ILE A 346 3.98 6.14 -34.38
CA ILE A 346 5.17 5.37 -34.01
C ILE A 346 5.97 4.97 -35.26
N ALA A 347 5.29 4.50 -36.30
CA ALA A 347 5.94 4.10 -37.56
C ALA A 347 6.56 5.29 -38.32
N ALA A 348 5.93 6.46 -38.28
CA ALA A 348 6.36 7.64 -39.04
C ALA A 348 7.43 8.47 -38.32
N GLU A 349 7.22 8.78 -37.04
CA GLU A 349 7.98 9.80 -36.30
C GLU A 349 8.88 9.20 -35.20
N ARG A 350 8.74 7.90 -34.90
CA ARG A 350 9.50 7.18 -33.87
C ARG A 350 9.62 7.96 -32.55
N PRO A 351 8.49 8.34 -31.92
CA PRO A 351 8.50 9.03 -30.64
C PRO A 351 9.13 8.15 -29.55
N LEU A 352 9.62 8.77 -28.48
CA LEU A 352 9.98 8.03 -27.27
C LEU A 352 8.69 7.50 -26.63
N VAL A 353 8.51 6.18 -26.61
CA VAL A 353 7.37 5.56 -25.95
C VAL A 353 7.77 5.21 -24.52
N ILE A 354 7.13 5.83 -23.53
CA ILE A 354 7.37 5.60 -22.11
C ILE A 354 6.17 4.85 -21.54
N ASP A 355 6.41 3.65 -21.03
CA ASP A 355 5.42 2.84 -20.33
C ASP A 355 5.56 3.07 -18.83
N LEU A 356 4.53 3.65 -18.23
CA LEU A 356 4.43 4.05 -16.83
C LEU A 356 3.92 2.94 -15.91
N ARG A 357 3.57 1.77 -16.47
CA ARG A 357 3.08 0.63 -15.67
C ARG A 357 4.19 0.04 -14.80
N SER A 358 3.78 -0.76 -13.82
CA SER A 358 4.72 -1.64 -13.11
C SER A 358 5.52 -2.46 -14.12
N SER A 359 6.77 -2.77 -13.81
CA SER A 359 7.59 -3.51 -14.75
C SER A 359 7.09 -4.93 -14.98
N PHE A 360 6.32 -5.52 -14.06
CA PHE A 360 5.62 -6.78 -14.27
C PHE A 360 4.66 -6.68 -15.47
N ALA A 361 3.78 -5.68 -15.46
CA ALA A 361 2.82 -5.48 -16.53
C ALA A 361 3.51 -5.17 -17.87
N TYR A 362 4.67 -4.49 -17.82
CA TYR A 362 5.52 -4.23 -18.97
C TYR A 362 6.16 -5.50 -19.53
N ALA A 363 6.88 -6.26 -18.70
CA ALA A 363 7.57 -7.49 -19.12
C ALA A 363 6.60 -8.53 -19.67
N ALA A 364 5.42 -8.66 -19.05
CA ALA A 364 4.38 -9.58 -19.48
C ALA A 364 3.95 -9.32 -20.93
N LEU A 365 3.68 -8.05 -21.29
CA LEU A 365 3.36 -7.57 -22.64
C LEU A 365 3.55 -6.05 -22.70
N HIS A 366 4.30 -5.54 -23.68
CA HIS A 366 4.47 -4.09 -23.90
C HIS A 366 4.57 -3.73 -25.38
N ILE A 367 4.51 -2.43 -25.69
CA ILE A 367 4.65 -1.91 -27.05
C ILE A 367 6.13 -2.03 -27.47
N ASP A 368 6.40 -2.64 -28.61
CA ASP A 368 7.76 -2.80 -29.11
C ASP A 368 8.54 -1.47 -29.16
N GLY A 369 9.78 -1.49 -28.67
CA GLY A 369 10.65 -0.31 -28.59
C GLY A 369 10.27 0.73 -27.54
N SER A 370 9.31 0.44 -26.66
CA SER A 370 9.03 1.29 -25.49
C SER A 370 10.10 1.17 -24.40
N VAL A 371 10.11 2.12 -23.47
CA VAL A 371 10.98 2.13 -22.29
C VAL A 371 10.10 2.16 -21.06
N ASN A 372 10.30 1.21 -20.15
CA ASN A 372 9.60 1.23 -18.88
C ASN A 372 10.23 2.25 -17.93
N ILE A 373 9.47 3.28 -17.58
CA ILE A 373 9.80 4.20 -16.49
C ILE A 373 8.55 4.24 -15.62
N VAL A 374 8.55 3.46 -14.53
CA VAL A 374 7.44 3.42 -13.56
C VAL A 374 7.06 4.84 -13.14
N ASP A 375 5.76 5.08 -12.95
CA ASP A 375 5.22 6.42 -12.74
C ASP A 375 5.86 7.16 -11.57
N GLU A 376 6.33 6.48 -10.53
CA GLU A 376 6.99 7.14 -9.40
C GLU A 376 8.39 7.66 -9.74
N LEU A 377 9.16 6.88 -10.52
CA LEU A 377 10.42 7.34 -11.07
C LEU A 377 10.18 8.49 -12.04
N PHE A 378 9.08 8.43 -12.80
CA PHE A 378 8.71 9.51 -13.71
C PHE A 378 8.36 10.81 -12.96
N ASP A 379 7.63 10.76 -11.84
CA ASP A 379 7.35 11.95 -11.00
C ASP A 379 8.65 12.60 -10.50
N GLU A 380 9.65 11.80 -10.11
CA GLU A 380 10.97 12.30 -9.71
C GLU A 380 11.71 12.97 -10.87
N LEU A 381 11.73 12.35 -12.05
CA LEU A 381 12.35 12.92 -13.26
C LEU A 381 11.67 14.22 -13.68
N VAL A 382 10.36 14.31 -13.55
CA VAL A 382 9.60 15.53 -13.86
C VAL A 382 9.98 16.69 -12.91
N ARG A 383 10.35 16.39 -11.66
CA ARG A 383 10.83 17.38 -10.67
C ARG A 383 12.31 17.69 -10.80
N GLY A 384 13.14 16.69 -11.07
CA GLY A 384 14.61 16.77 -11.06
C GLY A 384 15.25 17.08 -12.42
N GLY A 385 14.53 16.81 -13.51
CA GLY A 385 15.01 16.95 -14.89
C GLY A 385 14.74 15.70 -15.71
N LEU A 386 14.09 15.88 -16.86
CA LEU A 386 13.73 14.77 -17.75
C LEU A 386 14.93 14.30 -18.57
N PRO A 387 15.04 12.99 -18.86
CA PRO A 387 16.14 12.44 -19.66
C PRO A 387 15.97 12.70 -21.18
N PHE A 388 14.99 13.51 -21.57
CA PHE A 388 14.69 13.85 -22.96
C PHE A 388 14.44 15.35 -23.16
N GLY A 389 14.73 15.84 -24.36
CA GLY A 389 14.60 17.25 -24.70
C GLY A 389 13.15 17.71 -24.89
N LYS A 390 12.89 19.01 -24.73
CA LYS A 390 11.55 19.60 -24.91
C LYS A 390 10.90 19.37 -26.27
N ARG A 391 11.71 19.18 -27.32
CA ARG A 391 11.24 18.97 -28.70
C ARG A 391 11.14 17.50 -29.10
N GLN A 392 11.54 16.57 -28.22
CA GLN A 392 11.44 15.16 -28.50
C GLN A 392 9.96 14.74 -28.40
N PRO A 393 9.39 14.11 -29.45
CA PRO A 393 8.05 13.54 -29.37
C PRO A 393 7.98 12.42 -28.34
N VAL A 394 6.96 12.41 -27.49
CA VAL A 394 6.79 11.41 -26.42
C VAL A 394 5.38 10.83 -26.44
N LEU A 395 5.28 9.50 -26.44
CA LEU A 395 4.05 8.78 -26.17
C LEU A 395 4.11 8.23 -24.74
N LEU A 396 3.15 8.60 -23.89
CA LEU A 396 3.01 8.05 -22.56
C LEU A 396 1.91 6.98 -22.56
N ALA A 397 2.21 5.82 -21.98
CA ALA A 397 1.24 4.75 -21.78
C ALA A 397 1.19 4.35 -20.30
N CYS A 398 0.00 4.10 -19.78
CA CYS A 398 -0.22 3.47 -18.48
C CYS A 398 -1.31 2.38 -18.63
N PRO A 399 -1.81 1.71 -17.57
CA PRO A 399 -2.77 0.62 -17.74
C PRO A 399 -4.04 1.04 -18.51
N VAL A 400 -4.63 2.18 -18.14
CA VAL A 400 -5.96 2.64 -18.59
C VAL A 400 -5.95 4.04 -19.21
N GLY A 401 -4.79 4.71 -19.30
CA GLY A 401 -4.64 6.03 -19.92
C GLY A 401 -4.80 7.24 -18.97
N GLU A 402 -5.24 7.03 -17.72
CA GLU A 402 -5.47 8.14 -16.78
C GLU A 402 -4.18 8.82 -16.30
N GLN A 403 -3.21 8.04 -15.83
CA GLN A 403 -1.93 8.59 -15.37
C GLN A 403 -1.11 9.18 -16.51
N SER A 404 -1.06 8.50 -17.65
CA SER A 404 -0.37 9.03 -18.83
C SER A 404 -1.00 10.36 -19.29
N ALA A 405 -2.31 10.56 -19.15
CA ALA A 405 -2.95 11.83 -19.45
C ALA A 405 -2.55 12.94 -18.46
N ARG A 406 -2.46 12.63 -17.16
CA ARG A 406 -1.97 13.59 -16.14
C ARG A 406 -0.53 14.01 -16.42
N TYR A 407 0.35 13.07 -16.72
CA TYR A 407 1.73 13.39 -17.08
C TYR A 407 1.84 14.11 -18.42
N ALA A 408 1.01 13.77 -19.42
CA ALA A 408 0.99 14.49 -20.69
C ALA A 408 0.62 15.96 -20.47
N ALA A 409 -0.46 16.25 -19.71
CA ALA A 409 -0.83 17.61 -19.32
C ALA A 409 0.31 18.34 -18.58
N LEU A 410 0.98 17.65 -17.66
CA LEU A 410 2.10 18.22 -16.91
C LEU A 410 3.27 18.59 -17.81
N LEU A 411 3.67 17.69 -18.71
CA LEU A 411 4.75 17.92 -19.66
C LEU A 411 4.41 19.05 -20.65
N THR A 412 3.16 19.12 -21.11
CA THR A 412 2.68 20.25 -21.91
C THR A 412 2.84 21.57 -21.15
N ARG A 413 2.44 21.62 -19.86
CA ARG A 413 2.65 22.80 -18.99
C ARG A 413 4.12 23.16 -18.81
N MET A 414 5.01 22.17 -18.82
CA MET A 414 6.47 22.35 -18.75
C MET A 414 7.11 22.77 -20.09
N GLY A 415 6.31 22.86 -21.16
CA GLY A 415 6.73 23.30 -22.49
C GLY A 415 7.24 22.17 -23.38
N HIS A 416 6.73 20.94 -23.21
CA HIS A 416 6.90 19.84 -24.16
C HIS A 416 5.65 19.78 -25.06
N PRO A 417 5.71 20.29 -26.31
CA PRO A 417 4.52 20.52 -27.13
C PRO A 417 4.00 19.27 -27.86
N ASP A 418 4.79 18.21 -27.97
CA ASP A 418 4.44 16.97 -28.69
C ASP A 418 4.50 15.75 -27.76
N VAL A 419 3.71 15.82 -26.70
CA VAL A 419 3.53 14.73 -25.72
C VAL A 419 2.09 14.28 -25.78
N ARG A 420 1.88 12.98 -25.97
CA ARG A 420 0.54 12.39 -26.10
C ARG A 420 0.37 11.26 -25.10
N SER A 421 -0.82 11.15 -24.53
CA SER A 421 -1.26 9.98 -23.77
C SER A 421 -1.93 8.98 -24.69
N LEU A 422 -1.64 7.70 -24.52
CA LEU A 422 -2.35 6.63 -25.21
C LEU A 422 -3.78 6.50 -24.68
N ALA A 423 -4.78 6.65 -25.55
CA ALA A 423 -6.19 6.52 -25.20
C ALA A 423 -6.48 5.11 -24.67
N GLY A 424 -7.10 5.02 -23.48
CA GLY A 424 -7.43 3.72 -22.85
C GLY A 424 -6.21 2.87 -22.43
N GLY A 425 -5.00 3.43 -22.53
CA GLY A 425 -3.76 2.78 -22.09
C GLY A 425 -3.42 1.50 -22.85
N ILE A 426 -2.58 0.68 -22.22
CA ILE A 426 -2.15 -0.61 -22.80
C ILE A 426 -3.31 -1.62 -22.90
N ILE A 427 -4.33 -1.50 -22.04
CA ILE A 427 -5.53 -2.34 -22.14
C ILE A 427 -6.22 -2.10 -23.49
N ALA A 428 -6.47 -0.85 -23.87
CA ALA A 428 -7.09 -0.53 -25.16
C ALA A 428 -6.20 -0.93 -26.35
N TRP A 429 -4.87 -0.78 -26.23
CA TRP A 429 -3.93 -1.24 -27.25
C TRP A 429 -4.07 -2.75 -27.51
N ARG A 430 -4.09 -3.55 -26.45
CA ARG A 430 -4.30 -5.00 -26.53
C ARG A 430 -5.66 -5.34 -27.11
N ASP A 431 -6.72 -4.69 -26.64
CA ASP A 431 -8.10 -4.99 -27.04
C ASP A 431 -8.35 -4.64 -28.53
N ALA A 432 -7.60 -3.68 -29.08
CA ALA A 432 -7.58 -3.36 -30.51
C ALA A 432 -6.79 -4.38 -31.36
N GLY A 433 -6.17 -5.40 -30.75
CA GLY A 433 -5.34 -6.38 -31.44
C GLY A 433 -4.00 -5.82 -31.94
N ALA A 434 -3.56 -4.67 -31.41
CA ALA A 434 -2.29 -4.08 -31.81
C ALA A 434 -1.11 -4.89 -31.24
N PRO A 435 0.05 -4.94 -31.94
CA PRO A 435 1.17 -5.79 -31.56
C PRO A 435 1.71 -5.43 -30.17
N LEU A 436 1.96 -6.46 -29.37
CA LEU A 436 2.68 -6.39 -28.10
C LEU A 436 3.77 -7.45 -28.12
N VAL A 437 4.92 -7.13 -27.53
CA VAL A 437 6.06 -8.03 -27.38
C VAL A 437 6.27 -8.38 -25.91
N ARG A 438 7.10 -9.38 -25.67
CA ARG A 438 7.53 -9.84 -24.34
C ARG A 438 9.04 -9.75 -24.29
N ASP A 439 9.56 -9.34 -23.14
CA ASP A 439 10.99 -9.40 -22.84
C ASP A 439 11.37 -10.72 -22.17
#